data_AF-K9HSX1-F1
#
_entry.id   AF-K9HSX1-F1
#
_cell.length_a   1.000
_cell.length_b   1.000
_cell.length_c   1.000
_cell.angle_alpha   90.00
_cell.angle_beta   90.00
_cell.angle_gamma   90.00
#
_symmetry.space_group_name_H-M   'P 1'
#
loop_
_entity.id
_entity.type
_entity.pdbx_description
1 polymer ?
#
loop_
_entity_poly.entity_id
_entity_poly.type
_entity_poly.pdbx_seq_one_letter_code
_entity_poly.pdbx_strand_id
1 'polypeptide(L)'
;MPLDATSMTSLNRKPSLLSLLREDVDSVLDRDPAARGRLEVLVTYPGLHAILLHRLAHGLWRRKFRFSARFLAFVGRLVTNVDIHPGATIGRRFFVDHGAGVVIGETSEIGDDVTLYQGVTLGGTTLAKGKRHPTLKDGVLVGAGAKVLGAYTIGENARIGANSVVIGDVPPGMTVVGIPGRVVLPEDRRRRVAGDVDLDHHLMPDPVGRALACLVDRITELEARLAAVSPPAAAEDDACHLCGAPCDGACIGHAPHGASTSSPTHGSSPMTTTSPFLTEMNSLSAAEEFFEALDVPFDPQVVRVNRLHILKRFSDYLKRADMDGLDDDALRALYRERLAIAHADFVDSDAVTEKVFKVFKNAHGKAFVGLEEIEVLSARS
;
A
#
# COMPACT_ATOMS: atom_id res chain seq x y z
N MET A 1 -60.10 23.11 -30.69
CA MET A 1 -59.05 24.15 -30.74
C MET A 1 -57.72 23.44 -30.95
N PRO A 2 -56.98 23.71 -32.04
CA PRO A 2 -55.72 23.03 -32.29
C PRO A 2 -54.66 23.60 -31.34
N LEU A 3 -53.89 22.71 -30.73
CA LEU A 3 -52.71 23.08 -29.95
C LEU A 3 -51.59 23.46 -30.93
N ASP A 4 -51.03 24.65 -30.71
CA ASP A 4 -50.03 25.29 -31.55
C ASP A 4 -48.75 24.45 -31.70
N ALA A 5 -48.36 24.26 -32.95
CA ALA A 5 -47.13 23.61 -33.39
C ALA A 5 -45.95 24.60 -33.33
N THR A 6 -45.63 25.14 -32.15
CA THR A 6 -44.57 26.16 -32.00
C THR A 6 -43.70 25.95 -30.76
N SER A 7 -43.11 24.76 -30.58
CA SER A 7 -41.93 24.64 -29.69
C SER A 7 -41.08 23.38 -29.89
N MET A 8 -40.75 23.03 -31.15
CA MET A 8 -39.81 21.94 -31.42
C MET A 8 -38.78 22.33 -32.48
N THR A 9 -37.93 23.29 -32.14
CA THR A 9 -36.67 23.52 -32.85
C THR A 9 -35.60 24.04 -31.89
N SER A 10 -35.27 23.25 -30.86
CA SER A 10 -33.96 23.34 -30.23
C SER A 10 -32.91 22.81 -31.21
N LEU A 11 -32.50 23.66 -32.16
CA LEU A 11 -31.34 23.40 -32.99
C LEU A 11 -30.14 23.16 -32.07
N ASN A 12 -29.56 21.96 -32.19
CA ASN A 12 -28.37 21.48 -31.47
C ASN A 12 -27.14 22.33 -31.86
N ARG A 13 -27.11 23.58 -31.38
CA ARG A 13 -26.03 24.53 -31.63
C ARG A 13 -24.88 24.15 -30.71
N LYS A 14 -23.74 23.77 -31.29
CA LYS A 14 -22.52 23.55 -30.52
C LYS A 14 -22.26 24.79 -29.66
N PRO A 15 -22.00 24.63 -28.35
CA PRO A 15 -21.77 25.76 -27.47
C PRO A 15 -20.57 26.57 -28.00
N SER A 16 -20.71 27.89 -27.97
CA SER A 16 -19.62 28.80 -28.29
C SER A 16 -18.47 28.65 -27.29
N LEU A 17 -17.25 29.06 -27.67
CA LEU A 17 -16.13 29.08 -26.73
C LEU A 17 -16.43 29.95 -25.50
N LEU A 18 -17.16 31.05 -25.68
CA LEU A 18 -17.54 31.96 -24.61
C LEU A 18 -18.56 31.34 -23.64
N SER A 19 -19.51 30.56 -24.14
CA SER A 19 -20.45 29.83 -23.27
C SER A 19 -19.72 28.74 -22.48
N LEU A 20 -18.79 28.03 -23.10
CA LEU A 20 -17.95 27.05 -22.39
C LEU A 20 -17.10 27.72 -21.32
N LEU A 21 -16.48 28.86 -21.62
CA LEU A 21 -15.68 29.59 -20.64
C LEU A 21 -16.52 30.07 -19.45
N ARG A 22 -17.76 30.51 -19.68
CA ARG A 22 -18.68 30.86 -18.59
C ARG A 22 -19.00 29.66 -17.72
N GLU A 23 -19.32 28.53 -18.32
CA GLU A 23 -19.56 27.27 -17.59
C GLU A 23 -18.32 26.82 -16.80
N ASP A 24 -17.12 26.96 -17.37
CA ASP A 24 -15.87 26.60 -16.71
C ASP A 24 -15.58 27.54 -15.51
N VAL A 25 -15.86 28.85 -15.63
CA VAL A 25 -15.74 29.83 -14.52
C VAL A 25 -16.77 29.56 -13.42
N ASP A 26 -18.03 29.33 -13.79
CA ASP A 26 -19.08 29.04 -12.81
C ASP A 26 -18.79 27.72 -12.08
N SER A 27 -18.27 26.71 -12.78
CA SER A 27 -17.83 25.45 -12.17
C SER A 27 -16.69 25.61 -11.17
N VAL A 28 -15.80 26.59 -11.34
CA VAL A 28 -14.74 26.87 -10.35
C VAL A 28 -15.36 27.46 -9.10
N LEU A 29 -16.28 28.43 -9.25
CA LEU A 29 -16.95 29.06 -8.10
C LEU A 29 -17.79 28.08 -7.28
N ASP A 30 -18.39 27.09 -7.94
CA ASP A 30 -19.21 26.08 -7.26
C ASP A 30 -18.37 25.04 -6.51
N ARG A 31 -17.15 24.77 -6.95
CA ARG A 31 -16.31 23.66 -6.46
C ARG A 31 -15.14 24.07 -5.60
N ASP A 32 -14.67 25.31 -5.72
CA ASP A 32 -13.53 25.84 -4.95
C ASP A 32 -14.01 26.87 -3.92
N PRO A 33 -14.03 26.52 -2.62
CA PRO A 33 -14.38 27.45 -1.55
C PRO A 33 -13.47 28.69 -1.47
N ALA A 34 -12.27 28.65 -2.05
CA ALA A 34 -11.35 29.77 -2.05
C ALA A 34 -11.70 30.83 -3.11
N ALA A 35 -12.53 30.50 -4.10
CA ALA A 35 -12.88 31.39 -5.20
C ALA A 35 -13.86 32.49 -4.75
N ARG A 36 -13.40 33.74 -4.64
CA ARG A 36 -14.22 34.86 -4.10
C ARG A 36 -15.00 35.61 -5.17
N GLY A 37 -14.69 35.43 -6.45
CA GLY A 37 -15.41 36.09 -7.53
C GLY A 37 -14.92 35.75 -8.93
N ARG A 38 -15.78 36.01 -9.93
CA ARG A 38 -15.53 35.67 -11.34
C ARG A 38 -14.27 36.31 -11.93
N LEU A 39 -13.99 37.57 -11.59
CA LEU A 39 -12.83 38.29 -12.13
C LEU A 39 -11.52 37.72 -11.59
N GLU A 40 -11.48 37.41 -10.30
CA GLU A 40 -10.35 36.71 -9.68
C GLU A 40 -10.14 35.37 -10.38
N VAL A 41 -11.18 34.53 -10.44
CA VAL A 41 -11.13 33.23 -11.11
C VAL A 41 -10.59 33.33 -12.54
N LEU A 42 -11.10 34.29 -13.32
CA LEU A 42 -10.68 34.47 -14.71
C LEU A 42 -9.20 34.85 -14.86
N VAL A 43 -8.62 35.56 -13.89
CA VAL A 43 -7.27 36.13 -13.99
C VAL A 43 -6.23 35.30 -13.24
N THR A 44 -6.60 34.58 -12.18
CA THR A 44 -5.66 33.94 -11.26
C THR A 44 -5.67 32.42 -11.28
N TYR A 45 -6.60 31.76 -12.01
CA TYR A 45 -6.70 30.29 -12.02
C TYR A 45 -5.98 29.67 -13.24
N PRO A 46 -4.80 29.04 -13.05
CA PRO A 46 -4.04 28.46 -14.15
C PRO A 46 -4.76 27.27 -14.80
N GLY A 47 -5.55 26.52 -14.03
CA GLY A 47 -6.37 25.41 -14.53
C GLY A 47 -7.38 25.88 -15.57
N LEU A 48 -8.08 26.99 -15.31
CA LEU A 48 -9.01 27.61 -16.25
C LEU A 48 -8.28 28.07 -17.54
N HIS A 49 -7.12 28.73 -17.39
CA HIS A 49 -6.31 29.17 -18.54
C HIS A 49 -5.84 27.99 -19.38
N ALA A 50 -5.44 26.89 -18.76
CA ALA A 50 -5.00 25.67 -19.44
C ALA A 50 -6.13 25.07 -20.29
N ILE A 51 -7.35 25.03 -19.75
CA ILE A 51 -8.53 24.53 -20.47
C ILE A 51 -8.85 25.42 -21.67
N LEU A 52 -8.83 26.74 -21.50
CA LEU A 52 -9.07 27.69 -22.59
C LEU A 52 -8.06 27.50 -23.73
N LEU A 53 -6.77 27.46 -23.40
CA LEU A 53 -5.70 27.24 -24.37
C LEU A 53 -5.79 25.87 -25.03
N HIS A 54 -6.16 24.83 -24.28
CA HIS A 54 -6.42 23.50 -24.83
C HIS A 54 -7.59 23.52 -25.83
N ARG A 55 -8.73 24.14 -25.50
CA ARG A 55 -9.89 24.21 -26.42
C ARG A 55 -9.50 24.88 -27.75
N LEU A 56 -8.65 25.92 -27.71
CA LEU A 56 -8.07 26.54 -28.91
C LEU A 56 -7.11 25.61 -29.66
N ALA A 57 -6.15 24.98 -28.96
CA ALA A 57 -5.17 24.06 -29.53
C ALA A 57 -5.84 22.83 -30.15
N HIS A 58 -6.86 22.27 -29.49
CA HIS A 58 -7.69 21.17 -29.97
C HIS A 58 -8.44 21.57 -31.26
N GLY A 59 -8.94 22.81 -31.32
CA GLY A 59 -9.52 23.38 -32.53
C GLY A 59 -8.54 23.40 -33.72
N LEU A 60 -7.28 23.79 -33.49
CA LEU A 60 -6.22 23.73 -34.50
C LEU A 60 -5.87 22.28 -34.88
N TRP A 61 -5.79 21.40 -33.89
CA TRP A 61 -5.48 19.98 -34.06
C TRP A 61 -6.49 19.26 -34.97
N ARG A 62 -7.79 19.53 -34.75
CA ARG A 62 -8.90 18.99 -35.57
C ARG A 62 -8.85 19.50 -37.00
N ARG A 63 -8.41 20.74 -37.22
CA ARG A 63 -8.19 21.34 -38.54
C ARG A 63 -6.87 20.94 -39.21
N LYS A 64 -6.15 19.98 -38.61
CA LYS A 64 -4.86 19.44 -39.10
C LYS A 64 -3.67 20.42 -39.03
N PHE A 65 -3.80 21.57 -38.37
CA PHE A 65 -2.67 22.46 -38.06
C PHE A 65 -1.86 21.91 -36.86
N ARG A 66 -1.21 20.76 -37.06
CA ARG A 66 -0.61 19.96 -35.98
C ARG A 66 0.56 20.66 -35.28
N PHE A 67 1.42 21.34 -36.02
CA PHE A 67 2.52 22.11 -35.43
C PHE A 67 2.00 23.25 -34.55
N SER A 68 1.11 24.10 -35.08
CA SER A 68 0.53 25.22 -34.34
C SER A 68 -0.23 24.76 -33.10
N ALA A 69 -0.97 23.66 -33.21
CA ALA A 69 -1.65 23.05 -32.06
C ALA A 69 -0.66 22.61 -30.97
N ARG A 70 0.45 21.95 -31.34
CA ARG A 70 1.48 21.52 -30.38
C ARG A 70 2.23 22.71 -29.77
N PHE A 71 2.54 23.72 -30.57
CA PHE A 71 3.18 24.93 -30.09
C PHE A 71 2.29 25.68 -29.09
N LEU A 72 0.99 25.80 -29.38
CA LEU A 72 0.04 26.43 -28.45
C LEU A 72 -0.10 25.63 -27.15
N ALA A 73 -0.14 24.30 -27.21
CA ALA A 73 -0.13 23.47 -26.00
C ALA A 73 1.17 23.62 -25.21
N PHE A 74 2.33 23.75 -25.88
CA PHE A 74 3.60 24.05 -25.22
C PHE A 74 3.57 25.40 -24.49
N VAL A 75 3.04 26.45 -25.11
CA VAL A 75 2.85 27.75 -24.47
C VAL A 75 1.92 27.63 -23.26
N GLY A 76 0.81 26.90 -23.40
CA GLY A 76 -0.10 26.60 -22.30
C GLY A 76 0.59 25.92 -21.13
N ARG A 77 1.40 24.88 -21.39
CA ARG A 77 2.22 24.22 -20.39
C ARG A 77 3.21 25.18 -19.70
N LEU A 78 3.87 26.05 -20.47
CA LEU A 78 4.86 26.99 -19.93
C LEU A 78 4.24 27.98 -18.92
N VAL A 79 3.03 28.48 -19.21
CA VAL A 79 2.38 29.51 -18.38
C VAL A 79 1.51 28.94 -17.26
N THR A 80 0.99 27.70 -17.41
CA THR A 80 0.07 27.10 -16.44
C THR A 80 0.64 25.92 -15.66
N ASN A 81 1.75 25.33 -16.12
CA ASN A 81 2.31 24.07 -15.61
C ASN A 81 1.35 22.85 -15.74
N VAL A 82 0.34 22.97 -16.62
CA VAL A 82 -0.59 21.89 -17.01
C VAL A 82 -0.23 21.44 -18.43
N ASP A 83 0.14 20.18 -18.61
CA ASP A 83 0.45 19.61 -19.94
C ASP A 83 -0.76 18.86 -20.50
N ILE A 84 -1.46 19.48 -21.45
CA ILE A 84 -2.60 18.86 -22.14
C ILE A 84 -2.27 18.69 -23.62
N HIS A 85 -2.20 17.44 -24.08
CA HIS A 85 -1.99 17.19 -25.49
C HIS A 85 -3.19 17.70 -26.32
N PRO A 86 -2.99 18.40 -27.47
CA PRO A 86 -4.10 18.93 -28.28
C PRO A 86 -5.07 17.87 -28.81
N GLY A 87 -4.61 16.62 -28.89
CA GLY A 87 -5.43 15.47 -29.32
C GLY A 87 -6.42 14.97 -28.27
N ALA A 88 -6.23 15.30 -26.99
CA ALA A 88 -7.14 14.89 -25.93
C ALA A 88 -8.54 15.46 -26.18
N THR A 89 -9.56 14.71 -25.80
CA THR A 89 -10.97 15.15 -25.89
C THR A 89 -11.46 15.44 -24.48
N ILE A 90 -11.92 16.67 -24.26
CA ILE A 90 -12.37 17.16 -22.94
C ILE A 90 -13.79 17.69 -23.06
N GLY A 91 -14.65 17.26 -22.15
CA GLY A 91 -16.03 17.69 -22.01
C GLY A 91 -16.19 19.12 -21.47
N ARG A 92 -17.31 19.34 -20.79
CA ARG A 92 -17.78 20.59 -20.21
C ARG A 92 -17.51 20.60 -18.71
N ARG A 93 -17.29 21.79 -18.12
CA ARG A 93 -17.09 21.95 -16.67
C ARG A 93 -16.00 21.02 -16.12
N PHE A 94 -14.98 20.81 -16.95
CA PHE A 94 -13.77 20.10 -16.56
C PHE A 94 -13.01 21.03 -15.61
N PHE A 95 -12.67 20.55 -14.43
CA PHE A 95 -12.02 21.36 -13.42
C PHE A 95 -10.62 20.81 -13.12
N VAL A 96 -9.63 21.70 -13.17
CA VAL A 96 -8.24 21.39 -12.81
C VAL A 96 -7.86 22.27 -11.63
N ASP A 97 -7.91 21.67 -10.45
CA ASP A 97 -7.53 22.36 -9.22
C ASP A 97 -6.03 22.26 -8.99
N HIS A 98 -5.42 23.39 -8.61
CA HIS A 98 -3.98 23.52 -8.38
C HIS A 98 -3.11 22.90 -9.50
N GLY A 99 -3.47 23.04 -10.77
CA GLY A 99 -3.01 22.22 -11.92
C GLY A 99 -1.51 21.98 -12.18
N ALA A 100 -0.59 22.47 -11.36
CA ALA A 100 0.83 22.16 -11.42
C ALA A 100 1.09 20.65 -11.54
N GLY A 101 1.82 20.27 -12.60
CA GLY A 101 2.23 18.88 -12.83
C GLY A 101 1.13 17.96 -13.33
N VAL A 102 -0.04 18.49 -13.71
CA VAL A 102 -1.07 17.71 -14.40
C VAL A 102 -0.62 17.38 -15.82
N VAL A 103 -0.75 16.11 -16.22
CA VAL A 103 -0.36 15.62 -17.54
C VAL A 103 -1.50 14.81 -18.16
N ILE A 104 -1.97 15.21 -19.33
CA ILE A 104 -3.07 14.58 -20.06
C ILE A 104 -2.59 14.20 -21.47
N GLY A 105 -2.51 12.89 -21.72
CA GLY A 105 -1.96 12.38 -22.96
C GLY A 105 -2.92 12.42 -24.16
N GLU A 106 -2.38 12.17 -25.36
CA GLU A 106 -3.02 12.42 -26.66
C GLU A 106 -4.38 11.77 -26.84
N THR A 107 -4.57 10.53 -26.39
CA THR A 107 -5.80 9.76 -26.64
C THR A 107 -6.69 9.69 -25.40
N SER A 108 -6.51 10.63 -24.47
CA SER A 108 -7.37 10.74 -23.30
C SER A 108 -8.74 11.25 -23.72
N GLU A 109 -9.78 10.64 -23.16
CA GLU A 109 -11.15 11.10 -23.29
C GLU A 109 -11.65 11.43 -21.89
N ILE A 110 -12.08 12.67 -21.68
CA ILE A 110 -12.53 13.18 -20.39
C ILE A 110 -13.96 13.67 -20.58
N GLY A 111 -14.87 13.11 -19.79
CA GLY A 111 -16.28 13.46 -19.75
C GLY A 111 -16.56 14.85 -19.17
N ASP A 112 -17.83 15.09 -18.90
CA ASP A 112 -18.31 16.32 -18.28
C ASP A 112 -18.11 16.25 -16.75
N ASP A 113 -17.97 17.40 -16.09
CA ASP A 113 -17.91 17.50 -14.62
C ASP A 113 -16.75 16.74 -13.95
N VAL A 114 -15.71 16.38 -14.70
CA VAL A 114 -14.52 15.72 -14.17
C VAL A 114 -13.65 16.74 -13.43
N THR A 115 -13.08 16.33 -12.29
CA THR A 115 -12.15 17.14 -11.49
C THR A 115 -10.80 16.43 -11.36
N LEU A 116 -9.71 17.10 -11.73
CA LEU A 116 -8.34 16.65 -11.46
C LEU A 116 -7.63 17.62 -10.52
N TYR A 117 -6.91 17.07 -9.55
CA TYR A 117 -6.01 17.83 -8.70
C TYR A 117 -4.58 17.89 -9.25
N GLN A 118 -3.70 18.62 -8.58
CA GLN A 118 -2.29 18.76 -8.91
C GLN A 118 -1.57 17.42 -9.10
N GLY A 119 -0.58 17.38 -9.99
CA GLY A 119 0.28 16.20 -10.17
C GLY A 119 -0.41 14.95 -10.76
N VAL A 120 -1.65 15.05 -11.20
CA VAL A 120 -2.37 13.93 -11.83
C VAL A 120 -1.79 13.61 -13.19
N THR A 121 -1.67 12.32 -13.53
CA THR A 121 -1.24 11.89 -14.88
C THR A 121 -2.24 10.93 -15.50
N LEU A 122 -2.73 11.27 -16.68
CA LEU A 122 -3.49 10.40 -17.58
C LEU A 122 -2.54 9.93 -18.69
N GLY A 123 -1.82 8.85 -18.39
CA GLY A 123 -0.65 8.40 -19.14
C GLY A 123 -0.90 7.15 -19.98
N GLY A 124 -0.03 6.94 -20.97
CA GLY A 124 -0.02 5.72 -21.77
C GLY A 124 0.97 4.68 -21.25
N THR A 125 0.68 3.40 -21.47
CA THR A 125 1.56 2.28 -21.12
C THR A 125 2.26 1.65 -22.34
N THR A 126 1.90 2.07 -23.55
CA THR A 126 2.40 1.48 -24.80
C THR A 126 2.99 2.55 -25.73
N LEU A 127 3.97 2.15 -26.54
CA LEU A 127 4.55 2.97 -27.61
C LEU A 127 3.76 2.87 -28.93
N ALA A 128 2.80 1.96 -29.00
CA ALA A 128 1.99 1.75 -30.19
C ALA A 128 1.11 2.97 -30.50
N LYS A 129 0.94 3.25 -31.80
CA LYS A 129 0.00 4.29 -32.26
C LYS A 129 -1.43 3.78 -32.05
N GLY A 130 -2.25 4.53 -31.32
CA GLY A 130 -3.64 4.16 -31.03
C GLY A 130 -4.13 4.66 -29.67
N LYS A 131 -5.31 4.18 -29.25
CA LYS A 131 -5.87 4.39 -27.92
C LYS A 131 -4.95 3.74 -26.89
N ARG A 132 -4.40 4.55 -26.00
CA ARG A 132 -3.40 4.15 -25.01
C ARG A 132 -3.48 4.93 -23.70
N HIS A 133 -4.24 6.03 -23.69
CA HIS A 133 -4.51 6.83 -22.52
C HIS A 133 -5.93 6.56 -22.01
N PRO A 134 -6.23 6.93 -20.76
CA PRO A 134 -7.49 6.59 -20.11
C PRO A 134 -8.72 7.27 -20.73
N THR A 135 -9.89 6.71 -20.44
CA THR A 135 -11.19 7.36 -20.61
C THR A 135 -11.80 7.60 -19.23
N LEU A 136 -12.03 8.86 -18.87
CA LEU A 136 -12.73 9.26 -17.66
C LEU A 136 -14.17 9.61 -18.02
N LYS A 137 -15.14 8.93 -17.42
CA LYS A 137 -16.57 9.24 -17.57
C LYS A 137 -16.95 10.46 -16.74
N ASP A 138 -18.22 10.85 -16.82
CA ASP A 138 -18.72 12.07 -16.21
C ASP A 138 -18.60 12.03 -14.67
N GLY A 139 -18.36 13.18 -14.06
CA GLY A 139 -18.30 13.33 -12.59
C GLY A 139 -17.10 12.63 -11.91
N VAL A 140 -16.14 12.10 -12.66
CA VAL A 140 -14.95 11.45 -12.09
C VAL A 140 -14.10 12.47 -11.32
N LEU A 141 -13.65 12.09 -10.12
CA LEU A 141 -12.71 12.87 -9.33
C LEU A 141 -11.38 12.13 -9.22
N VAL A 142 -10.28 12.80 -9.55
CA VAL A 142 -8.93 12.23 -9.46
C VAL A 142 -8.07 13.05 -8.51
N GLY A 143 -7.79 12.47 -7.35
CA GLY A 143 -7.03 13.08 -6.26
C GLY A 143 -5.59 13.42 -6.61
N ALA A 144 -5.00 14.30 -5.80
CA ALA A 144 -3.67 14.85 -6.04
C ALA A 144 -2.60 13.76 -6.24
N GLY A 145 -1.76 13.92 -7.24
CA GLY A 145 -0.64 13.01 -7.51
C GLY A 145 -1.02 11.65 -8.09
N ALA A 146 -2.30 11.34 -8.29
CA ALA A 146 -2.73 10.04 -8.82
C ALA A 146 -2.28 9.82 -10.28
N LYS A 147 -2.06 8.56 -10.65
CA LYS A 147 -1.61 8.14 -11.99
C LYS A 147 -2.61 7.14 -12.53
N VAL A 148 -3.25 7.46 -13.65
CA VAL A 148 -4.12 6.53 -14.38
C VAL A 148 -3.40 6.19 -15.68
N LEU A 149 -2.94 4.94 -15.79
CA LEU A 149 -1.99 4.53 -16.83
C LEU A 149 -2.60 3.43 -17.70
N GLY A 150 -2.72 3.70 -19.00
CA GLY A 150 -3.24 2.76 -19.99
C GLY A 150 -4.63 3.13 -20.51
N ALA A 151 -5.12 2.36 -21.48
CA ALA A 151 -6.41 2.55 -22.12
C ALA A 151 -7.57 1.99 -21.28
N TYR A 152 -7.64 2.38 -20.01
CA TYR A 152 -8.70 1.94 -19.09
C TYR A 152 -9.81 2.97 -18.98
N THR A 153 -11.01 2.49 -18.67
CA THR A 153 -12.19 3.31 -18.41
C THR A 153 -12.40 3.49 -16.91
N ILE A 154 -12.48 4.74 -16.50
CA ILE A 154 -12.87 5.15 -15.15
C ILE A 154 -14.37 5.50 -15.21
N GLY A 155 -15.19 4.69 -14.56
CA GLY A 155 -16.64 4.79 -14.58
C GLY A 155 -17.18 6.09 -14.00
N GLU A 156 -18.44 6.40 -14.32
CA GLU A 156 -19.09 7.65 -13.91
C GLU A 156 -19.07 7.82 -12.39
N ASN A 157 -18.82 9.04 -11.91
CA ASN A 157 -18.76 9.38 -10.48
C ASN A 157 -17.74 8.55 -9.67
N ALA A 158 -16.80 7.86 -10.32
CA ALA A 158 -15.73 7.15 -9.64
C ALA A 158 -14.71 8.14 -9.05
N ARG A 159 -14.07 7.72 -7.96
CA ARG A 159 -13.11 8.54 -7.20
C ARG A 159 -11.75 7.84 -7.15
N ILE A 160 -10.70 8.51 -7.57
CA ILE A 160 -9.33 8.00 -7.46
C ILE A 160 -8.66 8.74 -6.31
N GLY A 161 -8.23 8.02 -5.28
CA GLY A 161 -7.55 8.59 -4.13
C GLY A 161 -6.19 9.21 -4.49
N ALA A 162 -5.74 10.16 -3.69
CA ALA A 162 -4.45 10.80 -3.86
C ALA A 162 -3.30 9.77 -3.97
N ASN A 163 -2.30 10.06 -4.81
CA ASN A 163 -1.13 9.22 -5.10
C ASN A 163 -1.43 7.78 -5.54
N SER A 164 -2.68 7.44 -5.88
CA SER A 164 -3.03 6.09 -6.32
C SER A 164 -2.56 5.82 -7.74
N VAL A 165 -2.19 4.57 -8.04
CA VAL A 165 -1.76 4.15 -9.38
C VAL A 165 -2.77 3.18 -9.97
N VAL A 166 -3.61 3.66 -10.86
CA VAL A 166 -4.69 2.90 -11.50
C VAL A 166 -4.19 2.28 -12.80
N ILE A 167 -4.24 0.95 -12.87
CA ILE A 167 -3.78 0.12 -14.00
C ILE A 167 -4.87 -0.88 -14.43
N GLY A 168 -6.13 -0.50 -14.30
CA GLY A 168 -7.30 -1.32 -14.64
C GLY A 168 -8.57 -0.49 -14.70
N ASP A 169 -9.64 -1.07 -15.23
CA ASP A 169 -10.95 -0.42 -15.29
C ASP A 169 -11.52 -0.22 -13.88
N VAL A 170 -12.25 0.88 -13.70
CA VAL A 170 -12.90 1.24 -12.44
C VAL A 170 -14.40 1.31 -12.66
N PRO A 171 -15.22 0.50 -11.94
CA PRO A 171 -16.66 0.56 -12.07
C PRO A 171 -17.23 1.93 -11.63
N PRO A 172 -18.42 2.32 -12.14
CA PRO A 172 -19.08 3.57 -11.73
C PRO A 172 -19.30 3.67 -10.22
N GLY A 173 -19.15 4.88 -9.67
CA GLY A 173 -19.35 5.19 -8.25
C GLY A 173 -18.34 4.55 -7.29
N MET A 174 -17.35 3.82 -7.80
CA MET A 174 -16.34 3.18 -6.95
C MET A 174 -15.21 4.13 -6.59
N THR A 175 -14.56 3.87 -5.46
CA THR A 175 -13.31 4.54 -5.10
C THR A 175 -12.13 3.61 -5.31
N VAL A 176 -10.99 4.12 -5.78
CA VAL A 176 -9.73 3.37 -5.90
C VAL A 176 -8.64 4.03 -5.08
N VAL A 177 -7.90 3.24 -4.32
CA VAL A 177 -6.78 3.73 -3.50
C VAL A 177 -5.55 2.82 -3.61
N GLY A 178 -4.37 3.40 -3.39
CA GLY A 178 -3.11 2.66 -3.22
C GLY A 178 -2.31 2.44 -4.50
N ILE A 179 -1.19 1.73 -4.34
CA ILE A 179 -0.20 1.44 -5.39
C ILE A 179 0.15 -0.06 -5.32
N PRO A 180 -0.26 -0.88 -6.29
CA PRO A 180 -1.24 -0.59 -7.34
C PRO A 180 -2.64 -0.35 -6.76
N GLY A 181 -3.44 0.47 -7.46
CA GLY A 181 -4.78 0.84 -7.06
C GLY A 181 -5.69 -0.36 -6.87
N ARG A 182 -6.48 -0.34 -5.79
CA ARG A 182 -7.51 -1.33 -5.48
C ARG A 182 -8.85 -0.64 -5.30
N VAL A 183 -9.89 -1.22 -5.91
CA VAL A 183 -11.26 -0.77 -5.70
C VAL A 183 -11.63 -1.04 -4.25
N VAL A 184 -12.01 0.01 -3.54
CA VAL A 184 -12.51 -0.02 -2.18
C VAL A 184 -14.03 0.19 -2.21
N LEU A 185 -14.75 -0.54 -1.37
CA LEU A 185 -16.22 -0.66 -1.36
C LEU A 185 -16.95 0.71 -1.47
N PRO A 186 -18.13 0.74 -2.11
CA PRO A 186 -18.90 1.95 -2.37
C PRO A 186 -19.34 2.73 -1.13
N GLU A 187 -19.77 3.95 -1.38
CA GLU A 187 -20.08 4.97 -0.37
C GLU A 187 -21.38 4.79 0.38
N ASP A 188 -22.28 3.93 -0.09
CA ASP A 188 -23.46 3.49 0.67
C ASP A 188 -23.07 2.78 1.97
N ARG A 189 -21.82 2.29 2.07
CA ARG A 189 -21.21 1.79 3.32
C ARG A 189 -20.20 2.75 3.96
N ARG A 190 -20.08 3.97 3.47
CA ARG A 190 -19.26 5.04 4.08
C ARG A 190 -20.19 6.12 4.62
N ARG A 191 -20.02 6.55 5.88
CA ARG A 191 -20.77 7.69 6.41
C ARG A 191 -20.41 8.93 5.59
N ARG A 192 -21.30 9.40 4.72
CA ARG A 192 -21.20 10.72 4.09
C ARG A 192 -22.16 11.72 4.76
N VAL A 193 -21.69 12.95 4.94
CA VAL A 193 -22.53 14.15 5.07
C VAL A 193 -22.73 14.69 3.65
N ALA A 194 -23.98 14.98 3.27
CA ALA A 194 -24.30 15.39 1.90
C ALA A 194 -23.74 16.79 1.58
N GLY A 195 -23.08 16.93 0.42
CA GLY A 195 -22.81 18.21 -0.23
C GLY A 195 -21.36 18.69 -0.27
N ASP A 196 -20.41 17.97 0.34
CA ASP A 196 -19.01 18.44 0.42
C ASP A 196 -18.04 17.57 -0.41
N VAL A 197 -16.95 18.19 -0.87
CA VAL A 197 -15.84 17.48 -1.52
C VAL A 197 -15.12 16.67 -0.44
N ASP A 198 -15.06 15.36 -0.62
CA ASP A 198 -14.45 14.43 0.35
C ASP A 198 -12.93 14.56 0.32
N LEU A 199 -12.41 15.43 1.18
CA LEU A 199 -10.97 15.65 1.41
C LEU A 199 -10.42 14.72 2.52
N ASP A 200 -11.26 13.85 3.10
CA ASP A 200 -10.92 13.01 4.26
C ASP A 200 -10.24 11.71 3.84
N HIS A 201 -9.06 11.85 3.22
CA HIS A 201 -8.24 10.74 2.73
C HIS A 201 -7.84 9.72 3.82
N HIS A 202 -7.84 10.12 5.08
CA HIS A 202 -7.54 9.27 6.24
C HIS A 202 -8.66 8.25 6.57
N LEU A 203 -9.88 8.44 6.05
CA LEU A 203 -11.02 7.54 6.25
C LEU A 203 -11.15 6.48 5.14
N MET A 204 -10.24 6.48 4.17
CA MET A 204 -10.28 5.51 3.08
C MET A 204 -9.97 4.10 3.60
N PRO A 205 -10.71 3.07 3.16
CA PRO A 205 -10.46 1.69 3.60
C PRO A 205 -9.03 1.26 3.23
N ASP A 206 -8.30 0.66 4.16
CA ASP A 206 -6.98 0.08 3.89
C ASP A 206 -7.13 -1.35 3.34
N PRO A 207 -7.00 -1.56 2.02
CA PRO A 207 -7.10 -2.90 1.43
C PRO A 207 -5.96 -3.82 1.88
N VAL A 208 -4.78 -3.27 2.22
CA VAL A 208 -3.62 -4.04 2.66
C VAL A 208 -3.84 -4.52 4.09
N GLY A 209 -4.21 -3.63 5.00
CA GLY A 209 -4.57 -3.96 6.38
C GLY A 209 -5.70 -5.00 6.44
N ARG A 210 -6.73 -4.87 5.60
CA ARG A 210 -7.79 -5.89 5.50
C ARG A 210 -7.26 -7.25 5.02
N ALA A 211 -6.40 -7.28 4.01
CA ALA A 211 -5.82 -8.52 3.52
C ALA A 211 -4.93 -9.18 4.60
N LEU A 212 -4.13 -8.40 5.32
CA LEU A 212 -3.32 -8.87 6.43
C LEU A 212 -4.19 -9.45 7.56
N ALA A 213 -5.27 -8.78 7.93
CA ALA A 213 -6.21 -9.29 8.92
C ALA A 213 -6.80 -10.66 8.49
N CYS A 214 -7.25 -10.79 7.25
CA CYS A 214 -7.75 -12.07 6.74
C CYS A 214 -6.68 -13.17 6.71
N LEU A 215 -5.41 -12.82 6.44
CA LEU A 215 -4.31 -13.78 6.51
C LEU A 215 -4.02 -14.23 7.94
N VAL A 216 -4.03 -13.31 8.91
CA VAL A 216 -3.86 -13.62 10.33
C VAL A 216 -4.98 -14.55 10.81
N ASP A 217 -6.24 -14.23 10.51
CA ASP A 217 -7.38 -15.09 10.85
C ASP A 217 -7.21 -16.50 10.28
N ARG A 218 -6.72 -16.61 9.05
CA ARG A 218 -6.48 -17.91 8.41
C ARG A 218 -5.32 -18.67 9.03
N ILE A 219 -4.26 -17.99 9.47
CA ILE A 219 -3.14 -18.61 10.19
C ILE A 219 -3.66 -19.18 11.51
N THR A 220 -4.43 -18.42 12.28
CA THR A 220 -5.02 -18.88 13.54
C THR A 220 -5.92 -20.11 13.33
N GLU A 221 -6.72 -20.12 12.26
CA GLU A 221 -7.53 -21.30 11.92
C GLU A 221 -6.69 -22.52 11.56
N LEU A 222 -5.59 -22.34 10.80
CA LEU A 222 -4.69 -23.43 10.44
C LEU A 222 -3.90 -23.95 11.63
N GLU A 223 -3.44 -23.09 12.54
CA GLU A 223 -2.78 -23.47 13.79
C GLU A 223 -3.72 -24.29 14.68
N ALA A 224 -4.99 -23.87 14.81
CA ALA A 224 -6.00 -24.63 15.56
C ALA A 224 -6.26 -26.02 14.94
N ARG A 225 -6.32 -26.12 13.61
CA ARG A 225 -6.47 -27.41 12.92
C ARG A 225 -5.23 -28.28 13.08
N LEU A 226 -4.03 -27.71 13.03
CA LEU A 226 -2.79 -28.44 13.22
C LEU A 226 -2.70 -29.00 14.65
N ALA A 227 -3.07 -28.20 15.65
CA ALA A 227 -3.16 -28.65 17.05
C ALA A 227 -4.18 -29.77 17.26
N ALA A 228 -5.24 -29.85 16.44
CA ALA A 228 -6.24 -30.91 16.50
C ALA A 228 -5.81 -32.22 15.80
N VAL A 229 -4.85 -32.17 14.88
CA VAL A 229 -4.41 -33.32 14.06
C VAL A 229 -3.04 -33.84 14.48
N SER A 230 -2.17 -32.98 15.00
CA SER A 230 -0.98 -33.41 15.70
C SER A 230 -1.42 -33.98 17.06
N PRO A 231 -1.19 -35.27 17.35
CA PRO A 231 -1.27 -35.71 18.73
C PRO A 231 -0.29 -34.82 19.55
N PRO A 232 -0.58 -34.55 20.84
CA PRO A 232 0.49 -34.05 21.71
C PRO A 232 1.67 -34.98 21.48
N ALA A 233 2.86 -34.42 21.20
CA ALA A 233 4.06 -35.21 21.03
C ALA A 233 4.01 -36.28 22.12
N ALA A 234 3.89 -37.55 21.69
CA ALA A 234 3.87 -38.65 22.64
C ALA A 234 5.11 -38.41 23.48
N ALA A 235 4.91 -38.24 24.79
CA ALA A 235 6.00 -38.25 25.74
C ALA A 235 6.89 -39.42 25.32
N GLU A 236 8.10 -39.12 24.87
CA GLU A 236 9.01 -40.12 24.33
C GLU A 236 9.04 -41.25 25.34
N ASP A 237 8.67 -42.45 24.86
CA ASP A 237 8.57 -43.65 25.65
C ASP A 237 9.81 -43.76 26.56
N ASP A 238 9.58 -43.89 27.87
CA ASP A 238 10.55 -44.22 28.92
C ASP A 238 11.11 -45.66 28.69
N ALA A 239 11.75 -45.86 27.54
CA ALA A 239 12.42 -47.09 27.16
C ALA A 239 13.92 -46.83 27.14
N CYS A 240 14.61 -47.37 28.13
CA CYS A 240 16.07 -47.39 28.18
C CYS A 240 16.65 -48.00 26.89
N HIS A 241 17.37 -47.19 26.12
CA HIS A 241 17.97 -47.54 24.82
C HIS A 241 18.97 -48.72 24.85
N LEU A 242 19.33 -49.24 26.03
CA LEU A 242 20.25 -50.36 26.18
C LEU A 242 19.58 -51.75 26.24
N CYS A 243 18.32 -51.86 26.68
CA CYS A 243 17.72 -53.17 26.97
C CYS A 243 16.27 -53.40 26.49
N GLY A 244 15.54 -52.36 26.05
CA GLY A 244 14.26 -52.53 25.35
C GLY A 244 13.13 -53.17 26.15
N ALA A 245 13.15 -53.09 27.49
CA ALA A 245 12.06 -53.53 28.37
C ALA A 245 11.50 -52.35 29.21
N PRO A 246 10.21 -52.38 29.61
CA PRO A 246 9.63 -51.36 30.49
C PRO A 246 10.33 -51.38 31.87
N CYS A 247 10.60 -50.19 32.41
CA CYS A 247 11.47 -50.01 33.55
C CYS A 247 10.74 -50.25 34.88
N ASP A 248 10.87 -51.43 35.46
CA ASP A 248 10.25 -51.80 36.76
C ASP A 248 11.03 -51.29 37.99
N GLY A 249 11.88 -50.26 37.83
CA GLY A 249 12.58 -49.61 38.95
C GLY A 249 13.72 -50.42 39.61
N ALA A 250 14.15 -51.55 39.04
CA ALA A 250 15.17 -52.44 39.62
C ALA A 250 16.53 -52.45 38.88
N CYS A 251 16.88 -51.39 38.14
CA CYS A 251 18.18 -51.27 37.51
C CYS A 251 19.22 -50.69 38.49
N ILE A 252 20.21 -51.51 38.84
CA ILE A 252 21.34 -51.12 39.71
C ILE A 252 22.14 -50.03 38.98
N GLY A 253 22.01 -48.77 39.42
CA GLY A 253 22.78 -47.63 38.90
C GLY A 253 22.02 -46.31 38.67
N HIS A 254 20.70 -46.25 38.87
CA HIS A 254 19.92 -45.02 38.69
C HIS A 254 19.18 -44.58 39.97
N ALA A 255 19.09 -43.27 40.18
CA ALA A 255 18.25 -42.65 41.21
C ALA A 255 16.78 -42.56 40.71
N PRO A 256 15.77 -42.78 41.57
CA PRO A 256 14.39 -42.97 41.12
C PRO A 256 13.65 -41.65 40.86
N HIS A 257 12.97 -41.55 39.72
CA HIS A 257 11.92 -40.56 39.47
C HIS A 257 10.52 -41.17 39.67
N GLY A 258 9.82 -40.65 40.69
CA GLY A 258 8.37 -40.44 40.78
C GLY A 258 7.39 -41.63 40.66
N ALA A 259 6.62 -41.90 41.73
CA ALA A 259 5.37 -42.65 41.66
C ALA A 259 4.17 -41.68 41.70
N SER A 260 3.33 -41.77 40.68
CA SER A 260 2.05 -41.07 40.51
C SER A 260 0.96 -41.62 41.44
N THR A 261 -0.12 -40.86 41.67
CA THR A 261 -1.49 -41.43 41.61
C THR A 261 -2.61 -40.37 41.69
N SER A 262 -3.61 -40.61 40.84
CA SER A 262 -5.05 -40.35 41.00
C SER A 262 -5.67 -39.03 40.48
N SER A 263 -6.79 -39.25 39.79
CA SER A 263 -7.59 -38.33 38.97
C SER A 263 -8.68 -37.57 39.77
N PRO A 264 -9.66 -36.95 39.10
CA PRO A 264 -9.90 -35.52 39.07
C PRO A 264 -10.81 -35.03 40.20
N THR A 265 -10.46 -33.90 40.82
CA THR A 265 -11.42 -33.09 41.58
C THR A 265 -11.30 -31.63 41.14
N HIS A 266 -12.45 -31.01 40.93
CA HIS A 266 -12.59 -29.57 40.77
C HIS A 266 -11.85 -28.85 41.91
N GLY A 267 -10.78 -28.15 41.55
CA GLY A 267 -10.00 -27.34 42.47
C GLY A 267 -9.32 -26.24 41.68
N SER A 268 -9.86 -25.02 41.82
CA SER A 268 -9.22 -23.72 41.63
C SER A 268 -7.75 -23.75 41.18
N SER A 269 -7.50 -23.10 40.04
CA SER A 269 -6.18 -22.65 39.58
C SER A 269 -5.27 -22.27 40.75
N PRO A 270 -4.03 -22.77 40.84
CA PRO A 270 -3.04 -22.08 41.64
C PRO A 270 -2.77 -20.77 40.91
N MET A 271 -2.99 -19.65 41.59
CA MET A 271 -2.52 -18.35 41.12
C MET A 271 -1.04 -18.51 40.79
N THR A 272 -0.69 -18.38 39.51
CA THR A 272 0.67 -18.32 39.04
C THR A 272 1.34 -17.20 39.82
N THR A 273 2.23 -17.55 40.75
CA THR A 273 3.14 -16.59 41.39
C THR A 273 3.90 -15.93 40.25
N THR A 274 3.44 -14.75 39.85
CA THR A 274 4.04 -14.01 38.75
C THR A 274 5.40 -13.56 39.26
N SER A 275 6.47 -14.06 38.63
CA SER A 275 7.85 -13.67 38.91
C SER A 275 7.94 -12.15 39.09
N PRO A 276 8.38 -11.66 40.27
CA PRO A 276 8.63 -10.24 40.50
C PRO A 276 9.51 -9.63 39.41
N PHE A 277 10.52 -10.37 38.94
CA PHE A 277 11.34 -9.98 37.81
C PHE A 277 10.56 -9.81 36.50
N LEU A 278 9.69 -10.75 36.12
CA LEU A 278 8.85 -10.61 34.92
C LEU A 278 7.87 -9.43 35.02
N THR A 279 7.42 -9.11 36.23
CA THR A 279 6.56 -7.95 36.48
C THR A 279 7.34 -6.64 36.30
N GLU A 280 8.58 -6.58 36.77
CA GLU A 280 9.51 -5.46 36.53
C GLU A 280 9.75 -5.27 35.02
N MET A 281 10.09 -6.34 34.30
CA MET A 281 10.36 -6.29 32.85
C MET A 281 9.15 -5.82 32.03
N ASN A 282 7.93 -6.23 32.40
CA ASN A 282 6.71 -5.80 31.72
C ASN A 282 6.33 -4.33 31.98
N SER A 283 6.93 -3.69 32.99
CA SER A 283 6.68 -2.29 33.32
C SER A 283 7.55 -1.30 32.54
N LEU A 284 8.60 -1.79 31.86
CA LEU A 284 9.53 -0.99 31.08
C LEU A 284 8.93 -0.60 29.73
N SER A 285 9.18 0.62 29.28
CA SER A 285 8.54 1.22 28.10
C SER A 285 9.52 1.72 27.03
N ALA A 286 10.79 1.92 27.39
CA ALA A 286 11.85 2.30 26.46
C ALA A 286 12.89 1.18 26.28
N ALA A 287 13.53 1.13 25.11
CA ALA A 287 14.53 0.10 24.83
C ALA A 287 15.75 0.24 25.75
N GLU A 288 16.18 1.47 25.99
CA GLU A 288 17.27 1.85 26.88
C GLU A 288 17.01 1.40 28.34
N GLU A 289 15.75 1.47 28.79
CA GLU A 289 15.35 0.98 30.12
C GLU A 289 15.57 -0.53 30.28
N PHE A 290 15.40 -1.33 29.22
CA PHE A 290 15.71 -2.78 29.28
C PHE A 290 17.21 -3.03 29.43
N PHE A 291 18.04 -2.26 28.74
CA PHE A 291 19.50 -2.39 28.85
C PHE A 291 19.99 -1.95 30.24
N GLU A 292 19.45 -0.87 30.77
CA GLU A 292 19.78 -0.38 32.12
C GLU A 292 19.29 -1.35 33.21
N ALA A 293 18.04 -1.83 33.13
CA ALA A 293 17.48 -2.75 34.12
C ALA A 293 18.17 -4.13 34.15
N LEU A 294 18.70 -4.57 33.00
CA LEU A 294 19.47 -5.81 32.88
C LEU A 294 20.99 -5.60 33.02
N ASP A 295 21.47 -4.38 33.26
CA ASP A 295 22.90 -4.04 33.38
C ASP A 295 23.72 -4.53 32.16
N VAL A 296 23.19 -4.28 30.95
CA VAL A 296 23.85 -4.61 29.69
C VAL A 296 24.45 -3.32 29.10
N PRO A 297 25.78 -3.23 28.90
CA PRO A 297 26.39 -2.04 28.33
C PRO A 297 25.97 -1.87 26.86
N PHE A 298 25.63 -0.66 26.45
CA PHE A 298 25.18 -0.35 25.09
C PHE A 298 25.65 1.02 24.60
N ASP A 299 25.70 1.20 23.28
CA ASP A 299 25.87 2.51 22.66
C ASP A 299 24.49 3.15 22.41
N PRO A 300 24.18 4.32 23.02
CA PRO A 300 22.91 4.99 22.83
C PRO A 300 22.57 5.32 21.37
N GLN A 301 23.57 5.58 20.52
CA GLN A 301 23.33 5.84 19.09
C GLN A 301 22.85 4.58 18.38
N VAL A 302 23.47 3.44 18.66
CA VAL A 302 23.12 2.14 18.05
C VAL A 302 21.72 1.72 18.47
N VAL A 303 21.41 1.80 19.77
CA VAL A 303 20.10 1.44 20.31
C VAL A 303 19.03 2.39 19.77
N ARG A 304 19.26 3.70 19.75
CA ARG A 304 18.27 4.67 19.25
C ARG A 304 17.88 4.38 17.79
N VAL A 305 18.83 4.02 16.93
CA VAL A 305 18.57 3.74 15.52
C VAL A 305 17.97 2.34 15.32
N ASN A 306 18.42 1.34 16.08
CA ASN A 306 18.15 -0.07 15.79
C ASN A 306 17.27 -0.78 16.84
N ARG A 307 16.71 -0.05 17.81
CA ARG A 307 15.89 -0.56 18.93
C ARG A 307 14.89 -1.64 18.54
N LEU A 308 14.12 -1.45 17.46
CA LEU A 308 13.12 -2.42 17.02
C LEU A 308 13.74 -3.74 16.57
N HIS A 309 14.88 -3.70 15.88
CA HIS A 309 15.56 -4.91 15.39
C HIS A 309 16.24 -5.66 16.52
N ILE A 310 16.90 -4.92 17.43
CA ILE A 310 17.56 -5.48 18.62
C ILE A 310 16.52 -6.16 19.53
N LEU A 311 15.41 -5.48 19.86
CA LEU A 311 14.35 -6.06 20.70
C LEU A 311 13.64 -7.25 20.02
N LYS A 312 13.50 -7.22 18.69
CA LYS A 312 12.96 -8.36 17.95
C LYS A 312 13.88 -9.57 18.01
N ARG A 313 15.19 -9.42 17.76
CA ARG A 313 16.16 -10.52 17.92
C ARG A 313 16.21 -11.04 19.35
N PHE A 314 16.20 -10.13 20.33
CA PHE A 314 16.12 -10.50 21.74
C PHE A 314 14.90 -11.37 22.05
N SER A 315 13.70 -11.00 21.58
CA SER A 315 12.49 -11.81 21.72
C SER A 315 12.64 -13.18 21.05
N ASP A 316 13.24 -13.23 19.86
CA ASP A 316 13.46 -14.49 19.13
C ASP A 316 14.45 -15.42 19.87
N TYR A 317 15.43 -14.86 20.58
CA TYR A 317 16.36 -15.61 21.44
C TYR A 317 15.69 -16.14 22.71
N LEU A 318 14.83 -15.33 23.35
CA LEU A 318 14.06 -15.79 24.51
C LEU A 318 13.10 -16.93 24.15
N LYS A 319 12.44 -16.89 22.99
CA LYS A 319 11.54 -17.95 22.52
C LYS A 319 12.22 -19.30 22.30
N ARG A 320 13.54 -19.30 22.13
CA ARG A 320 14.35 -20.52 21.90
C ARG A 320 15.03 -20.99 23.18
N ALA A 321 14.98 -20.21 24.24
CA ALA A 321 15.55 -20.59 25.53
C ALA A 321 14.51 -21.38 26.33
N ASP A 322 14.96 -22.44 26.98
CA ASP A 322 14.17 -23.13 27.99
C ASP A 322 14.12 -22.26 29.25
N MET A 323 12.90 -21.90 29.66
CA MET A 323 12.64 -21.05 30.81
C MET A 323 11.83 -21.77 31.90
N ASP A 324 11.52 -23.05 31.70
CA ASP A 324 10.66 -23.80 32.60
C ASP A 324 11.40 -24.13 33.90
N GLY A 325 10.82 -23.70 35.02
CA GLY A 325 11.36 -23.98 36.36
C GLY A 325 12.54 -23.08 36.79
N LEU A 326 12.88 -22.04 36.03
CA LEU A 326 13.90 -21.07 36.43
C LEU A 326 13.40 -20.15 37.56
N ASP A 327 14.28 -19.83 38.50
CA ASP A 327 14.06 -18.77 39.48
C ASP A 327 14.34 -17.38 38.89
N ASP A 328 13.98 -16.32 39.62
CA ASP A 328 14.11 -14.93 39.15
C ASP A 328 15.56 -14.53 38.83
N ASP A 329 16.54 -15.08 39.55
CA ASP A 329 17.95 -14.79 39.34
C ASP A 329 18.48 -15.47 38.07
N ALA A 330 18.12 -16.73 37.83
CA ALA A 330 18.46 -17.44 36.61
C ALA A 330 17.75 -16.84 35.39
N LEU A 331 16.50 -16.39 35.55
CA LEU A 331 15.74 -15.73 34.50
C LEU A 331 16.33 -14.36 34.15
N ARG A 332 16.75 -13.58 35.16
CA ARG A 332 17.47 -12.31 34.96
C ARG A 332 18.80 -12.52 34.24
N ALA A 333 19.57 -13.55 34.61
CA ALA A 333 20.82 -13.89 33.96
C ALA A 333 20.61 -14.28 32.48
N LEU A 334 19.60 -15.09 32.19
CA LEU A 334 19.22 -15.47 30.83
C LEU A 334 18.80 -14.25 30.00
N TYR A 335 17.95 -13.38 30.53
CA TYR A 335 17.50 -12.16 29.85
C TYR A 335 18.68 -11.23 29.54
N ARG A 336 19.58 -11.02 30.51
CA ARG A 336 20.81 -10.25 30.33
C ARG A 336 21.67 -10.82 29.20
N GLU A 337 21.93 -12.13 29.23
CA GLU A 337 22.75 -12.81 28.22
C GLU A 337 22.13 -12.67 26.82
N ARG A 338 20.84 -12.93 26.66
CA ARG A 338 20.17 -12.85 25.35
C ARG A 338 20.12 -11.42 24.82
N LEU A 339 19.92 -10.43 25.68
CA LEU A 339 19.93 -9.03 25.27
C LEU A 339 21.33 -8.57 24.84
N ALA A 340 22.37 -8.99 25.57
CA ALA A 340 23.76 -8.71 25.22
C ALA A 340 24.14 -9.31 23.86
N ILE A 341 23.75 -10.57 23.59
CA ILE A 341 23.97 -11.22 22.29
C ILE A 341 23.21 -10.48 21.18
N ALA A 342 21.94 -10.13 21.40
CA ALA A 342 21.14 -9.43 20.39
C ALA A 342 21.70 -8.04 20.03
N HIS A 343 22.31 -7.35 21.00
CA HIS A 343 23.01 -6.09 20.77
C HIS A 343 24.35 -6.29 20.06
N ALA A 344 25.17 -7.23 20.53
CA ALA A 344 26.48 -7.55 19.95
C ALA A 344 26.36 -8.00 18.49
N ASP A 345 25.36 -8.83 18.17
CA ASP A 345 25.05 -9.20 16.79
C ASP A 345 24.83 -8.00 15.87
N PHE A 346 24.38 -6.86 16.39
CA PHE A 346 24.18 -5.66 15.59
C PHE A 346 25.44 -4.80 15.52
N VAL A 347 26.21 -4.72 16.62
CA VAL A 347 27.45 -3.93 16.71
C VAL A 347 28.60 -4.58 15.93
N ASP A 348 28.72 -5.90 16.04
CA ASP A 348 29.84 -6.70 15.52
C ASP A 348 29.50 -7.41 14.19
N SER A 349 28.34 -7.12 13.60
CA SER A 349 27.94 -7.70 12.31
C SER A 349 28.86 -7.26 11.17
N ASP A 350 29.68 -8.18 10.67
CA ASP A 350 30.41 -8.03 9.41
C ASP A 350 29.51 -8.43 8.23
N ALA A 351 29.47 -7.59 7.19
CA ALA A 351 28.72 -7.84 5.95
C ALA A 351 29.13 -9.15 5.26
N VAL A 352 30.32 -9.67 5.57
CA VAL A 352 30.85 -10.93 5.03
C VAL A 352 30.23 -12.16 5.72
N THR A 353 29.93 -12.11 7.02
CA THR A 353 29.41 -13.26 7.81
C THR A 353 27.88 -13.37 7.78
N GLU A 354 27.16 -12.24 7.76
CA GLU A 354 25.69 -12.18 7.84
C GLU A 354 24.96 -12.32 6.47
N LYS A 355 25.62 -12.85 5.44
CA LYS A 355 25.01 -13.25 4.15
C LYS A 355 24.12 -12.17 3.48
N VAL A 356 24.31 -10.89 3.78
CA VAL A 356 23.53 -9.79 3.19
C VAL A 356 23.69 -9.75 1.66
N PHE A 357 24.77 -10.36 1.12
CA PHE A 357 25.02 -10.51 -0.31
C PHE A 357 24.88 -11.93 -0.89
N LYS A 358 24.18 -12.87 -0.23
CA LYS A 358 23.95 -14.19 -0.85
C LYS A 358 22.97 -14.14 -2.03
N VAL A 359 22.26 -13.01 -2.22
CA VAL A 359 21.46 -12.73 -3.43
C VAL A 359 22.34 -12.32 -4.62
N PHE A 360 23.51 -11.70 -4.39
CA PHE A 360 24.40 -11.23 -5.46
C PHE A 360 25.56 -12.20 -5.77
N LYS A 361 25.96 -13.07 -4.83
CA LYS A 361 27.05 -14.05 -5.07
C LYS A 361 26.65 -15.28 -5.90
N ASN A 362 25.37 -15.50 -6.17
CA ASN A 362 24.92 -16.50 -7.15
C ASN A 362 25.02 -16.01 -8.62
N ALA A 363 25.51 -14.79 -8.84
CA ALA A 363 25.63 -14.18 -10.17
C ALA A 363 27.05 -14.15 -10.74
N HIS A 364 28.01 -14.91 -10.23
CA HIS A 364 29.28 -15.11 -10.94
C HIS A 364 29.74 -16.57 -10.88
N GLY A 365 29.44 -17.28 -11.96
CA GLY A 365 29.91 -18.65 -12.14
C GLY A 365 29.66 -19.30 -13.49
N LYS A 366 29.43 -18.55 -14.58
CA LYS A 366 29.89 -18.84 -15.95
C LYS A 366 29.49 -17.73 -16.92
N ALA A 367 30.48 -17.26 -17.67
CA ALA A 367 30.33 -16.34 -18.76
C ALA A 367 29.44 -16.94 -19.86
N PHE A 368 28.78 -16.06 -20.61
CA PHE A 368 28.06 -16.29 -21.86
C PHE A 368 28.40 -17.63 -22.55
N VAL A 369 27.39 -18.50 -22.67
CA VAL A 369 27.42 -19.66 -23.56
C VAL A 369 27.15 -19.14 -24.98
N GLY A 370 28.12 -19.25 -25.87
CA GLY A 370 27.97 -18.92 -27.28
C GLY A 370 27.00 -19.89 -27.97
N LEU A 371 26.31 -19.43 -29.01
CA LEU A 371 25.31 -20.21 -29.78
C LEU A 371 25.84 -21.56 -30.29
N GLU A 372 27.15 -21.70 -30.45
CA GLU A 372 27.85 -22.91 -30.90
C GLU A 372 27.80 -24.07 -29.87
N GLU A 373 27.68 -23.78 -28.57
CA GLU A 373 27.58 -24.80 -27.51
C GLU A 373 26.16 -25.38 -27.35
N ILE A 374 25.14 -24.73 -27.93
CA ILE A 374 23.74 -25.20 -27.87
C ILE A 374 23.48 -26.33 -28.88
N GLU A 375 24.13 -26.32 -30.04
CA GLU A 375 23.97 -27.38 -31.05
C GLU A 375 24.53 -28.73 -30.60
N VAL A 376 25.61 -28.74 -29.81
CA VAL A 376 26.23 -29.98 -29.30
C VAL A 376 25.36 -30.67 -28.24
N LEU A 377 24.56 -29.92 -27.48
CA LEU A 377 23.67 -30.47 -26.46
C LEU A 377 22.36 -31.01 -27.03
N SER A 378 21.95 -30.58 -28.23
CA SER A 378 20.76 -31.12 -28.92
C SER A 378 21.00 -32.48 -29.60
N ALA A 379 22.26 -32.93 -29.73
CA ALA A 379 22.60 -34.18 -30.42
C ALA A 379 22.77 -35.38 -29.46
N ARG A 380 22.45 -35.23 -28.16
CA ARG A 380 22.58 -36.30 -27.15
C ARG A 380 21.32 -36.48 -26.27
N SER A 381 20.13 -36.29 -26.83
CA SER A 381 18.87 -36.78 -26.26
C SER A 381 18.29 -37.90 -27.11
#